data_AF-A0ABD0R970-F1
#
_entry.id   AF-A0ABD0R970-F1
#
_cell.length_a   1.000
_cell.length_b   1.000
_cell.length_c   1.000
_cell.angle_alpha   90.00
_cell.angle_beta   90.00
_cell.angle_gamma   90.00
#
_symmetry.space_group_name_H-M   'P 1'
#
loop_
_entity.id
_entity.type
_entity.pdbx_description
1 polymer ?
#
loop_
_entity_poly.entity_id
_entity_poly.type
_entity_poly.pdbx_seq_one_letter_code
_entity_poly.pdbx_strand_id
1 'polypeptide(L)'
;FMDDVTILLHTAACTAQLIKRLEELLSWSGMRINMAKSCKGRRVDTISFRAAGEGIPVLSEQPIRSLGREYPAELTNKHLATTVTAQLKDDLEGTDQSYLP
;
A
#
# COMPACT_ATOMS: atom_id res chain seq x y z
N PHE A 1 10.20 -5.72 9.03
CA PHE A 1 9.83 -5.70 10.46
C PHE A 1 10.71 -4.80 11.31
N MET A 2 12.03 -4.65 11.08
CA MET A 2 12.84 -3.68 11.84
C MET A 2 12.82 -2.25 11.26
N ASP A 3 12.45 -2.07 9.99
CA ASP A 3 12.46 -0.76 9.31
C ASP A 3 11.06 -0.16 9.05
N ASP A 4 10.00 -0.90 9.39
CA ASP A 4 8.62 -0.52 9.11
C ASP A 4 7.97 0.14 10.34
N VAL A 5 7.37 1.32 10.16
CA VAL A 5 6.65 2.03 11.22
C VAL A 5 5.21 2.28 10.76
N THR A 6 4.24 1.83 11.57
CA THR A 6 2.81 2.12 11.36
C THR A 6 2.33 3.15 12.35
N ILE A 7 1.72 4.22 11.87
CA ILE A 7 1.24 5.33 12.71
C ILE A 7 -0.25 5.55 12.45
N LEU A 8 -1.04 5.59 13.52
CA LEU A 8 -2.46 5.87 13.47
C LEU A 8 -2.70 7.26 14.08
N LEU A 9 -3.28 8.16 13.30
CA LEU A 9 -3.55 9.54 13.71
C LEU A 9 -4.99 9.91 13.39
N HIS A 10 -5.59 10.74 14.24
CA HIS A 10 -6.99 11.10 14.14
C HIS A 10 -7.26 12.31 13.26
N THR A 11 -6.26 13.18 13.05
CA THR A 11 -6.41 14.43 12.30
C THR A 11 -5.28 14.63 11.28
N ALA A 12 -5.61 15.33 10.20
CA ALA A 12 -4.64 15.66 9.17
C ALA A 12 -3.54 16.61 9.66
N ALA A 13 -3.87 17.56 10.53
CA ALA A 13 -2.89 18.49 11.10
C ALA A 13 -1.82 17.74 11.91
N CYS A 14 -2.22 16.80 12.77
CA CYS A 14 -1.27 15.96 13.51
C CYS A 14 -0.40 15.12 12.57
N THR A 15 -0.98 14.62 11.47
CA THR A 15 -0.26 13.84 10.46
C THR A 15 0.81 14.67 9.76
N ALA A 16 0.47 15.87 9.29
CA ALA A 16 1.43 16.77 8.65
C ALA A 16 2.56 17.17 9.61
N GLN A 17 2.23 17.49 10.86
CA GLN A 17 3.22 17.86 11.87
C GLN A 17 4.16 16.68 12.19
N LEU A 18 3.62 15.48 12.32
CA LEU A 18 4.43 14.30 12.60
C LEU A 18 5.38 13.96 11.45
N ILE A 19 4.89 13.98 10.20
CA ILE A 19 5.71 13.73 9.01
C ILE A 19 6.89 14.69 9.00
N LYS A 20 6.64 16.00 9.19
CA LYS A 20 7.69 17.02 9.25
C LYS A 20 8.75 16.73 10.32
N ARG A 21 8.32 16.37 11.54
CA ARG A 21 9.26 16.05 12.64
C ARG A 21 10.03 14.76 12.40
N LEU A 22 9.38 13.77 11.79
CA LEU A 22 10.03 12.51 11.46
C LEU A 22 11.11 12.72 10.40
N GLU A 23 10.87 13.55 9.39
CA GLU A 23 11.89 13.93 8.41
C GLU A 23 13.08 14.65 9.04
N GLU A 24 12.82 15.61 9.95
CA GLU A 24 13.88 16.31 10.68
C GLU A 24 14.75 15.31 11.46
N LEU A 25 14.14 14.38 12.20
CA LEU A 25 14.87 13.36 12.97
C LEU A 25 15.65 12.39 12.08
N LEU A 26 15.05 11.91 10.99
CA LEU A 26 15.71 11.00 10.06
C LEU A 26 16.87 11.68 9.33
N SER A 27 16.75 12.98 9.04
CA SER A 27 17.84 13.75 8.45
C SER A 27 19.07 13.79 9.35
N TRP A 28 18.89 13.85 10.67
CA TRP A 28 19.99 13.83 11.64
C TRP A 28 20.68 12.47 11.73
N SER A 29 19.94 11.39 11.49
CA SER A 29 20.51 10.04 11.44
C SER A 29 21.03 9.64 10.05
N GLY A 30 20.94 10.52 9.05
CA GLY A 30 21.29 10.21 7.65
C GLY A 30 20.36 9.20 6.98
N MET A 31 19.16 8.98 7.54
CA MET A 31 18.13 8.09 7.01
C MET A 31 17.10 8.85 6.18
N ARG A 32 16.35 8.13 5.32
CA ARG A 32 15.27 8.70 4.50
C ARG A 32 14.04 7.80 4.50
N ILE A 33 12.85 8.41 4.50
CA ILE A 33 11.59 7.69 4.25
C ILE A 33 11.52 7.33 2.77
N ASN A 34 11.12 6.09 2.46
CA ASN A 34 10.78 5.69 1.11
C ASN A 34 9.27 5.86 0.89
N MET A 35 8.90 6.92 0.15
CA MET A 35 7.49 7.30 -0.01
C MET A 35 6.73 6.36 -0.95
N ALA A 36 7.42 5.73 -1.91
CA ALA A 36 6.84 4.71 -2.78
C ALA A 36 6.45 3.42 -2.03
N LYS A 37 6.93 3.24 -0.80
CA LYS A 37 6.54 2.14 0.10
C LYS A 37 5.59 2.59 1.21
N SER A 38 5.30 3.88 1.30
CA SER A 38 4.37 4.44 2.28
C SER A 38 2.97 4.39 1.70
N CYS A 39 1.96 4.01 2.47
CA CYS A 39 0.58 3.98 2.00
C CYS A 39 -0.34 4.75 2.97
N LYS A 40 -1.23 5.58 2.41
CA LYS A 40 -2.30 6.22 3.18
C LYS A 40 -3.53 5.32 3.20
N GLY A 41 -4.02 4.99 4.40
CA GLY A 41 -5.23 4.20 4.61
C GLY A 41 -6.51 4.85 4.05
N ARG A 42 -7.58 4.04 3.92
CA ARG A 42 -8.89 4.44 3.37
C ARG A 42 -9.68 5.26 4.39
N ARG A 43 -9.32 6.53 4.60
CA ARG A 43 -10.25 7.51 5.15
C ARG A 43 -10.54 8.55 4.09
N VAL A 44 -11.78 9.02 4.04
CA VAL A 44 -12.33 9.98 3.06
C VAL A 44 -11.66 11.34 3.25
N ASP A 45 -10.39 11.42 2.90
CA ASP A 45 -9.59 12.61 3.11
C ASP A 45 -8.91 12.93 1.78
N THR A 46 -9.43 13.96 1.09
CA THR A 46 -8.85 14.66 -0.07
C THR A 46 -7.47 15.25 0.18
N ILE A 47 -6.92 15.00 1.37
CA ILE A 47 -5.70 15.59 1.90
C ILE A 47 -4.53 14.73 1.45
N SER A 48 -3.69 15.28 0.58
CA SER A 48 -2.41 14.67 0.23
C SER A 48 -1.33 15.09 1.22
N PHE A 49 -0.45 14.16 1.56
CA PHE A 49 0.74 14.43 2.39
C PHE A 49 1.99 14.29 1.53
N ARG A 50 3.03 15.04 1.89
CA ARG A 50 4.33 15.01 1.21
C ARG A 50 5.44 14.86 2.24
N ALA A 51 6.49 14.16 1.86
CA ALA A 51 7.75 14.04 2.58
C ALA A 51 8.89 13.83 1.58
N ALA A 52 10.07 14.39 1.83
CA ALA A 52 11.26 14.38 1.00
C ALA A 52 11.00 14.89 -0.44
N GLY A 53 10.03 15.79 -0.61
CA GLY A 53 9.58 16.28 -1.91
C GLY A 53 8.65 15.33 -2.69
N GLU A 54 8.45 14.11 -2.20
CA GLU A 54 7.60 13.08 -2.79
C GLU A 54 6.21 13.05 -2.10
N GLY A 55 5.17 12.69 -2.84
CA GLY A 55 3.81 12.51 -2.29
C GLY A 55 3.62 11.13 -1.67
N ILE A 56 2.87 11.04 -0.57
CA ILE A 56 2.40 9.73 -0.07
C ILE A 56 1.29 9.26 -1.02
N PRO A 57 1.45 8.10 -1.69
CA PRO A 57 0.44 7.58 -2.59
C PRO A 57 -0.81 7.19 -1.81
N VAL A 58 -1.97 7.45 -2.42
CA VAL A 58 -3.23 6.96 -1.89
C VAL A 58 -3.46 5.51 -2.29
N LEU A 59 -4.22 4.78 -1.48
CA LEU A 59 -4.60 3.38 -1.73
C LEU A 59 -5.22 3.11 -3.10
N SER A 60 -5.87 4.11 -3.72
CA SER A 60 -6.43 4.01 -5.08
C SER A 60 -5.37 4.12 -6.18
N GLU A 61 -4.27 4.81 -5.93
CA GLU A 61 -3.14 4.94 -6.87
C GLU A 61 -2.20 3.75 -6.75
N GLN A 62 -1.97 3.27 -5.52
CA GLN A 62 -1.09 2.15 -5.24
C GLN A 62 -1.76 1.16 -4.28
N PRO A 63 -2.40 0.09 -4.80
CA PRO A 63 -3.01 -0.93 -3.96
C PRO A 63 -1.95 -1.68 -3.14
N ILE A 64 -2.32 -2.13 -1.95
CA ILE A 64 -1.39 -2.81 -1.05
C ILE A 64 -1.23 -4.26 -1.50
N ARG A 65 -0.01 -4.68 -1.78
CA ARG A 65 0.32 -6.10 -1.97
C ARG A 65 0.90 -6.67 -0.69
N SER A 66 0.31 -7.74 -0.18
CA SER A 66 0.80 -8.45 1.00
C SER A 66 0.60 -9.95 0.85
N LEU A 67 1.67 -10.72 1.06
CA LEU A 67 1.67 -12.19 1.02
C LEU A 67 1.05 -12.77 -0.27
N GLY A 68 1.38 -12.18 -1.43
CA GLY A 68 0.85 -12.61 -2.73
C GLY A 68 -0.59 -12.18 -3.02
N ARG A 69 -1.20 -11.37 -2.14
CA ARG A 69 -2.56 -10.83 -2.31
C ARG A 69 -2.49 -9.35 -2.61
N GLU A 70 -3.34 -8.88 -3.50
CA GLU A 70 -3.54 -7.46 -3.77
C GLU A 70 -4.83 -6.99 -3.10
N TYR A 71 -4.70 -5.99 -2.23
CA TYR A 71 -5.82 -5.37 -1.54
C TYR A 71 -6.17 -4.08 -2.27
N PRO A 72 -7.33 -4.02 -2.94
CA PRO A 72 -7.78 -2.80 -3.60
C PRO A 72 -8.08 -1.72 -2.56
N ALA A 73 -8.28 -0.48 -3.00
CA ALA A 73 -8.57 0.65 -2.12
C ALA A 73 -9.74 0.41 -1.16
N GLU A 74 -10.63 -0.51 -1.52
CA GLU A 74 -11.74 -1.04 -0.74
C GLU A 74 -11.36 -1.72 0.56
N LEU A 75 -10.10 -2.19 0.68
CA LEU A 75 -9.62 -3.05 1.75
C LEU A 75 -10.60 -4.22 2.01
N THR A 76 -11.27 -4.68 0.95
CA THR A 76 -12.31 -5.71 1.02
C THR A 76 -11.92 -6.90 0.16
N ASN A 77 -12.23 -8.09 0.66
CA ASN A 77 -11.99 -9.34 -0.04
C ASN A 77 -13.22 -9.82 -0.83
N LYS A 78 -14.27 -9.00 -0.95
CA LYS A 78 -15.52 -9.41 -1.62
C LYS A 78 -15.31 -9.91 -3.05
N HIS A 79 -14.36 -9.31 -3.76
CA HIS A 79 -14.02 -9.70 -5.13
C HIS A 79 -12.93 -10.78 -5.21
N LEU A 80 -12.26 -11.08 -4.09
CA LEU A 80 -11.14 -12.01 -4.03
C LEU A 80 -11.57 -13.42 -4.44
N ALA A 81 -12.72 -13.89 -3.95
CA ALA A 81 -13.22 -15.22 -4.28
C ALA A 81 -13.45 -15.38 -5.80
N THR A 82 -14.11 -14.41 -6.43
CA THR A 82 -14.31 -14.40 -7.88
C THR A 82 -12.99 -14.33 -8.65
N THR A 83 -12.06 -13.47 -8.26
CA THR A 83 -10.76 -13.34 -8.95
C THR A 83 -9.93 -14.62 -8.84
N VAL A 84 -9.85 -15.22 -7.65
CA VAL A 84 -9.12 -16.48 -7.44
C VAL A 84 -9.76 -17.62 -8.22
N THR A 85 -11.08 -17.67 -8.28
CA THR A 85 -11.79 -18.73 -9.03
C THR A 85 -11.58 -18.58 -10.54
N ALA A 86 -11.60 -17.34 -11.06
CA ALA A 86 -11.28 -17.07 -12.45
C ALA A 86 -9.82 -17.45 -12.78
N GLN A 87 -8.86 -17.02 -11.95
CA GLN A 87 -7.46 -17.35 -12.12
C GLN A 87 -7.22 -18.87 -12.13
N LEU A 88 -7.81 -19.60 -11.16
CA LEU A 88 -7.70 -21.05 -11.10
C LEU A 88 -8.29 -21.72 -12.35
N LYS A 89 -9.40 -21.19 -12.86
CA LYS A 89 -10.03 -21.72 -14.07
C LYS A 89 -9.14 -21.50 -15.29
N ASP A 90 -8.61 -20.29 -15.47
CA ASP A 90 -7.72 -19.94 -16.59
C ASP A 90 -6.42 -20.76 -16.51
N ASP A 91 -5.85 -20.92 -15.32
CA ASP A 91 -4.64 -21.71 -15.09
C ASP A 91 -4.88 -23.21 -15.37
N LEU A 92 -6.05 -23.75 -14.98
CA LEU A 92 -6.44 -25.13 -15.28
C LEU A 92 -6.67 -25.34 -16.77
N GLU A 93 -7.37 -24.43 -17.45
CA GLU A 93 -7.57 -24.50 -18.91
C GLU A 93 -6.25 -24.36 -19.67
N GLY A 94 -5.36 -23.47 -19.23
CA GLY A 94 -4.02 -23.34 -19.78
C GLY A 94 -3.17 -24.59 -19.58
N THR A 95 -3.29 -25.25 -18.41
CA THR A 95 -2.61 -26.52 -18.15
C THR A 95 -3.14 -27.63 -19.05
N ASP A 96 -4.47 -27.75 -19.19
CA ASP A 96 -5.11 -28.73 -20.06
C ASP A 96 -4.70 -28.54 -21.54
N GLN A 97 -4.60 -27.27 -21.99
CA GLN A 97 -4.15 -26.92 -23.34
C GLN A 97 -2.64 -27.00 -23.56
N SER A 98 -1.85 -27.08 -22.48
CA SER A 98 -0.39 -27.14 -22.59
C SER A 98 0.12 -28.50 -23.04
N TYR A 99 -0.72 -29.55 -23.02
CA TYR A 99 -0.37 -30.94 -23.33
C TYR A 99 0.93 -31.42 -22.62
N LEU A 100 1.28 -30.78 -21.51
CA LEU A 100 2.38 -31.22 -20.64
C LEU A 100 1.96 -32.56 -20.00
N PRO A 101 2.85 -33.56 -19.94
CA PRO A 101 2.54 -34.89 -19.41
C PRO A 101 2.16 -34.88 -17.93
#